data_AF-A0AAW2NW95-F1
#
_entry.id   AF-A0AAW2NW95-F1
#
_cell.length_a   1.000
_cell.length_b   1.000
_cell.length_c   1.000
_cell.angle_alpha   90.00
_cell.angle_beta   90.00
_cell.angle_gamma   90.00
#
_symmetry.space_group_name_H-M   'P 1'
#
loop_
_entity.id
_entity.type
_entity.pdbx_description
1 polymer ?
#
loop_
_entity_poly.entity_id
_entity_poly.type
_entity_poly.pdbx_seq_one_letter_code
_entity_poly.pdbx_strand_id
1 'polypeptide(L)'
;MEKIVRVWEAVKEEDIEETKMLWERTFDQPYEKAGGGAIARPITNEPPFYWDVTNTDVNTRYKSMVPRFLFEVCVSVKLISNFGQMKTDLKREFLRLQMAKCHREVKMDKPVSQFTSESWQKAWHLYCEFGTKGLILELRHRDGRCFKGSSLRESISFAWNDLLRAPSLTLGKEIDERVRTTASITPPVQASYLLKCVPDRVTDDSGAMISDVILKMNQYRPQEGRWLSRTVLDHAGRECFVVRMRVGVGFWRRGAEAPTAVKWEDRIIEIREGSWSYVTSSSSIGRSPEKVVGTATPKEPPEGFQASWSFSTGHELLIQYDTSSSISGLRFDLQNKVSSEPMVKLLPGRQMQYQVKNSGLEANARKDDRNREETREEGSTKEHDFVTIIRYSEDNPTGKATALLNWKLLVVEVLPEEDAVLVLLICLSILRSVSEFKRVDLGSLLVRRRKREAKIGDRDWGSVILHPSSYSPSVSSPYLHPWYWNAKLVMASQVKDQAVAPPSSNYSQAEGGERLYKSGIIP
;
A
#
# COMPACT_ATOMS: atom_id res chain seq x y z
N MET A 1 -15.08 36.37 -37.35
CA MET A 1 -15.72 36.73 -36.07
C MET A 1 -17.16 36.24 -36.13
N GLU A 2 -17.72 35.48 -35.21
CA GLU A 2 -17.30 34.92 -33.94
C GLU A 2 -18.35 33.84 -33.64
N LYS A 3 -17.95 32.64 -33.24
CA LYS A 3 -18.77 31.84 -32.34
C LYS A 3 -17.86 31.38 -31.22
N ILE A 4 -17.52 32.32 -30.35
CA ILE A 4 -16.94 32.01 -29.05
C ILE A 4 -18.07 31.30 -28.29
N VAL A 5 -17.95 29.98 -28.18
CA VAL A 5 -18.80 29.15 -27.34
C VAL A 5 -18.67 29.70 -25.92
N ARG A 6 -19.78 30.20 -25.36
CA ARG A 6 -19.82 30.68 -23.98
C ARG A 6 -19.56 29.51 -23.04
N VAL A 7 -18.92 29.82 -21.91
CA VAL A 7 -18.35 28.92 -20.89
C VAL A 7 -19.34 27.93 -20.22
N TRP A 8 -20.60 27.79 -20.69
CA TRP A 8 -21.63 26.99 -20.02
C TRP A 8 -22.59 26.22 -20.93
N GLU A 9 -22.37 26.15 -22.25
CA GLU A 9 -23.13 25.21 -23.10
C GLU A 9 -22.52 23.81 -23.01
N ALA A 10 -23.33 22.81 -22.66
CA ALA A 10 -22.94 21.41 -22.70
C ALA A 10 -22.57 21.05 -24.14
N VAL A 11 -21.26 20.88 -24.41
CA VAL A 11 -20.74 20.52 -25.72
C VAL A 11 -21.33 19.17 -26.12
N LYS A 12 -21.88 19.07 -27.33
CA LYS A 12 -22.43 17.81 -27.83
C LYS A 12 -21.29 16.82 -28.08
N GLU A 13 -21.53 15.55 -27.80
CA GLU A 13 -20.52 14.49 -27.99
C GLU A 13 -20.06 14.38 -29.45
N GLU A 14 -20.95 14.65 -30.40
CA GLU A 14 -20.64 14.73 -31.84
C GLU A 14 -19.63 15.85 -32.15
N ASP A 15 -19.79 17.04 -31.58
CA ASP A 15 -18.87 18.17 -31.76
C ASP A 15 -17.47 17.84 -31.20
N ILE A 16 -17.40 17.06 -30.12
CA ILE A 16 -16.14 16.60 -29.51
C ILE A 16 -15.43 15.62 -30.43
N GLU A 17 -16.15 14.65 -31.01
CA GLU A 17 -15.55 13.65 -31.91
C GLU A 17 -15.11 14.28 -33.23
N GLU A 18 -15.87 15.23 -33.80
CA GLU A 18 -15.46 15.99 -34.98
C GLU A 18 -14.16 16.79 -34.70
N THR A 19 -14.11 17.47 -33.56
CA THR A 19 -12.91 18.24 -33.16
C THR A 19 -11.71 17.34 -32.96
N LYS A 20 -11.92 16.16 -32.34
CA LYS A 20 -10.89 15.13 -32.16
C LYS A 20 -10.36 14.62 -33.50
N MET A 21 -11.25 14.26 -34.43
CA MET A 21 -10.85 13.82 -35.76
C MET A 21 -10.08 14.91 -36.52
N LEU A 22 -10.52 16.17 -36.44
CA LEU A 22 -9.83 17.28 -37.07
C LEU A 22 -8.42 17.49 -36.48
N TRP A 23 -8.29 17.43 -35.15
CA TRP A 23 -7.00 17.54 -34.47
C TRP A 23 -6.05 16.43 -34.87
N GLU A 24 -6.49 15.17 -34.80
CA GLU A 24 -5.66 14.01 -35.14
C GLU A 24 -5.25 14.04 -36.61
N ARG A 25 -6.12 14.50 -37.51
CA ARG A 25 -5.77 14.67 -38.93
C ARG A 25 -4.76 15.80 -39.17
N THR A 26 -4.85 16.88 -38.39
CA THR A 26 -4.03 18.08 -38.59
C THR A 26 -2.63 17.94 -37.97
N PHE A 27 -2.57 17.39 -36.75
CA PHE A 27 -1.34 17.36 -35.95
C PHE A 27 -0.75 15.96 -35.79
N ASP A 28 -1.48 14.92 -36.20
CA ASP A 28 -1.14 13.51 -35.99
C ASP A 28 -0.70 13.19 -34.56
N GLN A 29 -1.42 13.78 -33.61
CA GLN A 29 -1.17 13.62 -32.18
C GLN A 29 -2.50 13.27 -31.48
N PRO A 30 -2.46 12.53 -30.35
CA PRO A 30 -3.66 12.25 -29.57
C PRO A 30 -4.38 13.55 -29.19
N TYR A 31 -5.71 13.57 -29.30
CA TYR A 31 -6.52 14.75 -29.00
C TYR A 31 -6.43 15.20 -27.55
N GLU A 32 -6.12 14.29 -26.61
CA GLU A 32 -5.90 14.66 -25.21
C GLU A 32 -4.77 15.68 -25.02
N LYS A 33 -3.81 15.75 -25.95
CA LYS A 33 -2.73 16.74 -25.93
C LYS A 33 -3.23 18.18 -26.16
N ALA A 34 -4.40 18.36 -26.77
CA ALA A 34 -5.04 19.66 -26.94
C ALA A 34 -5.66 20.21 -25.64
N GLY A 35 -5.60 19.46 -24.53
CA GLY A 35 -6.33 19.77 -23.30
C GLY A 35 -7.81 19.36 -23.36
N GLY A 36 -8.28 18.81 -24.49
CA GLY A 36 -9.67 18.37 -24.69
C GLY A 36 -10.15 17.30 -23.69
N GLY A 37 -9.22 16.53 -23.12
CA GLY A 37 -9.52 15.56 -22.06
C GLY A 37 -10.05 16.17 -20.76
N ALA A 38 -9.82 17.47 -20.50
CA ALA A 38 -10.41 18.20 -19.38
C ALA A 38 -11.82 18.73 -19.68
N ILE A 39 -12.10 19.03 -20.95
CA ILE A 39 -13.39 19.57 -21.44
C ILE A 39 -14.45 18.47 -21.49
N ALA A 40 -14.03 17.22 -21.72
CA ALA A 40 -14.90 16.05 -21.86
C ALA A 40 -14.75 15.04 -20.71
N ARG A 41 -14.45 15.46 -19.46
CA ARG A 41 -14.44 14.52 -18.31
C ARG A 41 -15.89 14.21 -17.89
N PRO A 42 -16.46 13.03 -18.21
CA PRO A 42 -17.62 12.56 -17.46
C PRO A 42 -17.21 12.33 -16.00
N ILE A 43 -18.15 12.56 -15.08
CA ILE A 43 -18.03 12.36 -13.62
C ILE A 43 -17.55 10.93 -13.25
N THR A 44 -17.61 9.98 -14.20
CA THR A 44 -17.16 8.59 -14.06
C THR A 44 -15.64 8.36 -14.18
N ASN A 45 -14.83 9.41 -14.40
CA ASN A 45 -13.37 9.35 -14.61
C ASN A 45 -12.53 9.87 -13.43
N GLU A 46 -13.06 9.87 -12.21
CA GLU A 46 -12.27 10.22 -11.03
C GLU A 46 -11.18 9.16 -10.74
N PRO A 47 -10.02 9.56 -10.18
CA PRO A 47 -9.01 8.62 -9.72
C PRO A 47 -9.63 7.63 -8.73
N PRO A 48 -9.22 6.35 -8.73
CA PRO A 48 -9.79 5.35 -7.83
C PRO A 48 -9.33 5.52 -6.37
N PHE A 49 -8.61 6.60 -6.06
CA PHE A 49 -8.06 6.93 -4.76
C PHE A 49 -8.02 8.45 -4.60
N TYR A 50 -7.91 8.90 -3.35
CA TYR A 50 -7.82 10.31 -3.04
C TYR A 50 -6.49 10.90 -3.51
N TRP A 51 -6.59 12.00 -4.27
CA TRP A 51 -5.48 12.56 -5.03
C TRP A 51 -5.55 14.09 -5.01
N ASP A 52 -5.23 14.67 -3.85
CA ASP A 52 -5.19 16.12 -3.66
C ASP A 52 -3.76 16.63 -3.44
N VAL A 53 -3.52 17.85 -3.88
CA VAL A 53 -2.24 18.54 -3.67
C VAL A 53 -2.20 19.10 -2.26
N THR A 54 -1.21 18.67 -1.48
CA THR A 54 -0.90 19.23 -0.16
C THR A 54 0.46 19.90 -0.19
N ASN A 55 0.56 21.06 0.45
CA ASN A 55 1.81 21.82 0.56
C ASN A 55 2.57 21.51 1.86
N THR A 56 2.01 20.65 2.71
CA THR A 56 2.54 20.37 4.04
C THR A 56 2.87 18.89 4.16
N ASP A 57 4.11 18.59 4.56
CA ASP A 57 4.53 17.24 4.91
C ASP A 57 5.21 17.23 6.29
N VAL A 58 4.45 16.80 7.30
CA VAL A 58 4.92 16.73 8.69
C VAL A 58 5.90 15.58 8.92
N ASN A 59 5.94 14.60 8.01
CA ASN A 59 6.74 13.40 8.12
C ASN A 59 8.20 13.59 7.66
N THR A 60 8.51 14.72 7.01
CA THR A 60 9.89 15.12 6.66
C THR A 60 10.83 15.20 7.86
N ARG A 61 10.28 15.32 9.08
CA ARG A 61 11.05 15.27 10.34
C ARG A 61 11.67 13.90 10.62
N TYR A 62 11.14 12.84 10.03
CA TYR A 62 11.67 11.48 10.13
C TYR A 62 12.59 11.21 8.94
N LYS A 63 13.90 11.15 9.18
CA LYS A 63 14.92 10.98 8.14
C LYS A 63 14.82 9.63 7.43
N SER A 64 14.22 8.64 8.09
CA SER A 64 14.00 7.30 7.55
C SER A 64 12.81 7.22 6.59
N MET A 65 11.92 8.22 6.58
CA MET A 65 10.81 8.30 5.66
C MET A 65 11.20 9.08 4.40
N VAL A 66 10.67 8.66 3.26
CA VAL A 66 10.91 9.32 1.98
C VAL A 66 9.58 9.61 1.30
N PRO A 67 9.31 10.87 0.92
CA PRO A 67 8.11 11.26 0.21
C PRO A 67 7.88 10.44 -1.06
N ARG A 68 6.61 10.16 -1.35
CA ARG A 68 6.17 9.45 -2.55
C ARG A 68 5.56 10.45 -3.51
N PHE A 69 5.85 10.30 -4.79
CA PHE A 69 5.27 11.14 -5.84
C PHE A 69 4.68 10.26 -6.92
N LEU A 70 3.40 10.43 -7.22
CA LEU A 70 2.78 9.81 -8.39
C LEU A 70 2.41 10.86 -9.44
N PHE A 71 2.15 10.40 -10.64
CA PHE A 71 1.55 11.16 -11.71
C PHE A 71 0.64 10.23 -12.51
N GLU A 72 -0.36 10.83 -13.14
CA GLU A 72 -1.20 10.16 -14.11
C GLU A 72 -0.38 9.95 -15.39
N VAL A 73 -0.50 8.78 -16.00
CA VAL A 73 0.20 8.38 -17.22
C VAL A 73 -0.82 7.86 -18.22
N CYS A 74 -0.85 8.48 -19.41
CA CYS A 74 -1.62 7.99 -20.54
C CYS A 74 -0.66 7.54 -21.64
N VAL A 75 -0.89 6.36 -22.20
CA VAL A 75 -0.17 5.85 -23.37
C VAL A 75 -1.18 5.63 -24.48
N SER A 76 -1.03 6.38 -25.56
CA SER A 76 -1.84 6.28 -26.77
C SER A 76 -1.04 5.65 -27.91
N VAL A 77 -1.74 4.88 -28.74
CA VAL A 77 -1.16 4.05 -29.79
C VAL A 77 -1.95 4.25 -31.08
N LYS A 78 -1.24 4.29 -32.22
CA LYS A 78 -1.79 4.35 -33.58
C LYS A 78 -0.93 3.51 -34.51
N LEU A 79 -1.53 2.80 -35.47
CA LEU A 79 -0.79 2.07 -36.51
C LEU A 79 -0.38 3.02 -37.63
N ILE A 80 0.75 2.77 -38.28
CA ILE A 80 1.17 3.54 -39.46
C ILE A 80 0.46 2.97 -40.70
N SER A 81 0.02 3.81 -41.65
CA SER A 81 -0.90 3.41 -42.73
C SER A 81 -0.33 2.45 -43.80
N ASN A 82 1.00 2.27 -43.87
CA ASN A 82 1.65 1.58 -45.00
C ASN A 82 1.73 0.03 -44.86
N PHE A 83 1.01 -0.59 -43.92
CA PHE A 83 1.04 -2.06 -43.65
C PHE A 83 0.27 -2.95 -44.63
N GLY A 84 0.14 -2.55 -45.90
CA GLY A 84 -0.71 -3.24 -46.88
C GLY A 84 -0.42 -4.71 -47.17
N GLN A 85 0.64 -5.33 -46.62
CA GLN A 85 1.10 -6.67 -47.03
C GLN A 85 1.12 -7.81 -45.99
N MET A 86 0.75 -7.61 -44.71
CA MET A 86 0.84 -8.70 -43.71
C MET A 86 -0.32 -8.77 -42.69
N LYS A 87 -1.58 -8.89 -43.15
CA LYS A 87 -2.73 -9.10 -42.25
C LYS A 87 -2.65 -10.37 -41.38
N THR A 88 -1.86 -11.38 -41.78
CA THR A 88 -1.78 -12.67 -41.08
C THR A 88 -0.93 -12.63 -39.81
N ASP A 89 0.03 -11.70 -39.72
CA ASP A 89 1.01 -11.63 -38.62
C ASP A 89 0.47 -10.85 -37.40
N LEU A 90 -0.38 -9.84 -37.63
CA LEU A 90 -0.97 -8.97 -36.60
C LEU A 90 -1.79 -9.71 -35.53
N LYS A 91 -2.36 -10.88 -35.85
CA LYS A 91 -3.12 -11.70 -34.87
C LYS A 91 -2.23 -12.35 -33.82
N ARG A 92 -0.93 -12.50 -34.10
CA ARG A 92 0.05 -13.11 -33.19
C ARG A 92 0.91 -12.07 -32.48
N GLU A 93 0.85 -10.83 -32.93
CA GLU A 93 1.57 -9.71 -32.32
C GLU A 93 0.78 -9.05 -31.20
N PHE A 94 1.49 -8.66 -30.16
CA PHE A 94 0.93 -7.89 -29.06
C PHE A 94 1.98 -6.92 -28.52
N LEU A 95 1.49 -5.79 -28.04
CA LEU A 95 2.27 -4.85 -27.25
C LEU A 95 2.23 -5.27 -25.79
N ARG A 96 3.39 -5.28 -25.15
CA ARG A 96 3.52 -5.52 -23.71
C ARG A 96 4.06 -4.27 -23.04
N LEU A 97 3.30 -3.73 -22.10
CA LEU A 97 3.72 -2.66 -21.21
C LEU A 97 4.31 -3.24 -19.93
N GLN A 98 5.46 -2.70 -19.51
CA GLN A 98 6.18 -3.05 -18.28
C GLN A 98 6.75 -1.80 -17.62
N MET A 99 7.03 -1.88 -16.33
CA MET A 99 7.73 -0.82 -15.61
C MET A 99 9.25 -0.97 -15.78
N ALA A 100 9.95 0.15 -15.97
CA ALA A 100 11.41 0.14 -16.13
C ALA A 100 12.14 -0.24 -14.84
N LYS A 101 11.60 0.19 -13.69
CA LYS A 101 12.04 -0.16 -12.34
C LYS A 101 10.82 -0.32 -11.45
N CYS A 102 10.97 -1.05 -10.34
CA CYS A 102 9.92 -1.26 -9.35
C CYS A 102 8.67 -1.94 -9.93
N HIS A 103 7.94 -2.69 -9.12
CA HIS A 103 6.75 -3.41 -9.59
C HIS A 103 6.98 -4.31 -10.85
N ARG A 104 8.15 -4.95 -10.93
CA ARG A 104 8.65 -5.69 -12.13
C ARG A 104 7.79 -6.88 -12.55
N GLU A 105 6.96 -7.39 -11.66
CA GLU A 105 6.04 -8.49 -11.98
C GLU A 105 4.88 -8.03 -12.88
N VAL A 106 4.60 -6.73 -12.99
CA VAL A 106 3.51 -6.23 -13.82
C VAL A 106 3.87 -6.22 -15.29
N LYS A 107 3.03 -6.93 -16.06
CA LYS A 107 3.07 -7.01 -17.52
C LYS A 107 1.65 -6.91 -18.03
N MET A 108 1.39 -5.91 -18.86
CA MET A 108 0.07 -5.69 -19.44
C MET A 108 0.15 -5.85 -20.95
N ASP A 109 -0.58 -6.82 -21.49
CA ASP A 109 -0.53 -7.17 -22.90
C ASP A 109 -1.78 -6.65 -23.62
N LYS A 110 -1.61 -5.98 -24.78
CA LYS A 110 -2.68 -5.61 -25.70
C LYS A 110 -2.37 -6.10 -27.12
N PRO A 111 -3.26 -6.87 -27.77
CA PRO A 111 -3.08 -7.29 -29.16
C PRO A 111 -2.92 -6.09 -30.09
N VAL A 112 -1.98 -6.16 -31.05
CA VAL A 112 -1.78 -5.07 -32.02
C VAL A 112 -3.04 -4.84 -32.87
N SER A 113 -3.80 -5.90 -33.12
CA SER A 113 -5.08 -5.84 -33.85
C SER A 113 -6.17 -5.00 -33.19
N GLN A 114 -5.99 -4.54 -31.95
CA GLN A 114 -6.94 -3.60 -31.32
C GLN A 114 -6.79 -2.18 -31.87
N PHE A 115 -5.62 -1.85 -32.42
CA PHE A 115 -5.27 -0.52 -32.90
C PHE A 115 -5.54 -0.35 -34.40
N THR A 116 -5.80 0.88 -34.83
CA THR A 116 -6.04 1.23 -36.23
C THR A 116 -5.06 2.30 -36.70
N SER A 117 -4.96 2.51 -38.00
CA SER A 117 -4.20 3.62 -38.58
C SER A 117 -4.98 4.91 -38.73
N GLU A 118 -6.29 4.86 -38.49
CA GLU A 118 -7.22 5.96 -38.74
C GLU A 118 -7.22 6.95 -37.58
N SER A 119 -7.10 6.47 -36.34
CA SER A 119 -7.17 7.29 -35.13
C SER A 119 -6.23 6.84 -34.03
N TRP A 120 -5.88 7.77 -33.14
CA TRP A 120 -5.14 7.46 -31.92
C TRP A 120 -6.07 6.82 -30.90
N GLN A 121 -5.59 5.76 -30.25
CA GLN A 121 -6.35 5.06 -29.21
C GLN A 121 -5.57 5.00 -27.90
N LYS A 122 -6.23 5.36 -26.80
CA LYS A 122 -5.67 5.25 -25.46
C LYS A 122 -5.52 3.78 -25.08
N ALA A 123 -4.29 3.28 -25.11
CA ALA A 123 -3.96 1.90 -24.83
C ALA A 123 -3.83 1.65 -23.32
N TRP A 124 -3.21 2.55 -22.57
CA TRP A 124 -3.10 2.42 -21.12
C TRP A 124 -3.31 3.75 -20.42
N HIS A 125 -3.99 3.69 -19.28
CA HIS A 125 -4.21 4.81 -18.37
C HIS A 125 -3.90 4.34 -16.94
N LEU A 126 -2.82 4.86 -16.38
CA LEU A 126 -2.21 4.44 -15.12
C LEU A 126 -1.93 5.64 -14.22
N TYR A 127 -1.69 5.38 -12.96
CA TYR A 127 -1.02 6.27 -12.03
C TYR A 127 0.28 5.59 -11.63
N CYS A 128 1.40 6.25 -11.82
CA CYS A 128 2.72 5.67 -11.62
C CYS A 128 3.54 6.49 -10.64
N GLU A 129 4.25 5.79 -9.76
CA GLU A 129 5.21 6.40 -8.87
C GLU A 129 6.49 6.76 -9.59
N PHE A 130 7.09 7.91 -9.24
CA PHE A 130 8.35 8.38 -9.81
C PHE A 130 9.50 7.36 -9.63
N GLY A 131 9.44 6.56 -8.56
CA GLY A 131 10.37 5.46 -8.29
C GLY A 131 10.42 4.39 -9.39
N THR A 132 9.36 4.27 -10.22
CA THR A 132 9.29 3.30 -11.32
C THR A 132 10.21 3.63 -12.51
N LYS A 133 10.79 4.83 -12.53
CA LYS A 133 11.76 5.36 -13.52
C LYS A 133 11.31 5.46 -14.98
N GLY A 134 10.29 4.74 -15.40
CA GLY A 134 9.76 4.81 -16.75
C GLY A 134 8.87 3.63 -17.11
N LEU A 135 8.39 3.65 -18.35
CA LEU A 135 7.72 2.53 -18.99
C LEU A 135 8.63 1.91 -20.04
N ILE A 136 8.48 0.60 -20.23
CA ILE A 136 9.02 -0.13 -21.36
C ILE A 136 7.84 -0.69 -22.14
N LEU A 137 7.80 -0.39 -23.44
CA LEU A 137 6.83 -0.94 -24.36
C LEU A 137 7.55 -1.88 -25.32
N GLU A 138 7.13 -3.14 -25.32
CA GLU A 138 7.71 -4.19 -26.15
C GLU A 138 6.71 -4.62 -27.22
N LEU A 139 7.15 -4.68 -28.48
CA LEU A 139 6.43 -5.40 -29.52
C LEU A 139 6.86 -6.86 -29.49
N ARG A 140 5.93 -7.77 -29.24
CA ARG A 140 6.19 -9.20 -29.11
C ARG A 140 5.35 -10.01 -30.07
N HIS A 141 5.89 -11.13 -30.50
CA HIS A 141 5.20 -12.11 -31.34
C HIS A 141 4.96 -13.41 -30.56
N ARG A 142 3.77 -14.00 -30.69
CA ARG A 142 3.42 -15.29 -30.07
C ARG A 142 3.91 -16.45 -30.95
N ASP A 143 4.82 -17.25 -30.39
CA ASP A 143 5.36 -18.41 -31.10
C ASP A 143 4.34 -19.57 -31.11
N GLY A 144 4.25 -20.32 -32.21
CA GLY A 144 3.21 -21.34 -32.41
C GLY A 144 3.63 -22.78 -32.04
N ARG A 145 2.65 -23.55 -31.54
CA ARG A 145 2.58 -25.03 -31.38
C ARG A 145 3.34 -25.68 -30.20
N CYS A 146 2.87 -25.42 -28.97
CA CYS A 146 3.08 -26.22 -27.73
C CYS A 146 3.95 -25.59 -26.63
N PHE A 147 4.72 -24.53 -26.90
CA PHE A 147 5.38 -23.75 -25.85
C PHE A 147 4.68 -22.40 -25.69
N LYS A 148 4.35 -22.00 -24.45
CA LYS A 148 3.80 -20.67 -24.11
C LYS A 148 4.89 -19.57 -24.22
N GLY A 149 5.67 -19.59 -25.30
CA GLY A 149 6.74 -18.65 -25.58
C GLY A 149 6.22 -17.41 -26.33
N SER A 150 6.92 -16.30 -26.14
CA SER A 150 6.79 -15.14 -27.04
C SER A 150 8.18 -14.59 -27.30
N SER A 151 8.43 -14.20 -28.54
CA SER A 151 9.67 -13.57 -28.97
C SER A 151 9.53 -12.04 -28.91
N LEU A 152 10.60 -11.35 -28.47
CA LEU A 152 10.69 -9.89 -28.52
C LEU A 152 11.11 -9.49 -29.94
N ARG A 153 10.38 -8.58 -30.58
CA ARG A 153 10.79 -7.99 -31.85
C ARG A 153 11.56 -6.71 -31.62
N GLU A 154 10.95 -5.77 -30.92
CA GLU A 154 11.57 -4.48 -30.60
C GLU A 154 11.04 -3.97 -29.26
N SER A 155 11.76 -3.03 -28.65
CA SER A 155 11.31 -2.33 -27.46
C SER A 155 11.72 -0.87 -27.47
N ILE A 156 10.84 -0.03 -26.91
CA ILE A 156 11.09 1.38 -26.64
C ILE A 156 10.86 1.65 -25.17
N SER A 157 11.47 2.72 -24.66
CA SER A 157 11.30 3.14 -23.26
C SER A 157 10.88 4.60 -23.16
N PHE A 158 10.04 4.92 -22.18
CA PHE A 158 9.67 6.27 -21.80
C PHE A 158 10.17 6.53 -20.39
N ALA A 159 11.33 7.19 -20.26
CA ALA A 159 11.86 7.57 -18.95
C ALA A 159 11.11 8.78 -18.39
N TRP A 160 10.81 8.76 -17.09
CA TRP A 160 10.10 9.87 -16.43
C TRP A 160 10.85 11.19 -16.54
N ASN A 161 12.18 11.17 -16.41
CA ASN A 161 12.99 12.37 -16.53
C ASN A 161 12.91 13.01 -17.93
N ASP A 162 12.75 12.20 -18.98
CA ASP A 162 12.64 12.72 -20.34
C ASP A 162 11.26 13.34 -20.57
N LEU A 163 10.21 12.67 -20.07
CA LEU A 163 8.85 13.21 -20.11
C LEU A 163 8.72 14.52 -19.31
N LEU A 164 9.31 14.61 -18.12
CA LEU A 164 9.30 15.84 -17.31
C LEU A 164 10.04 17.01 -17.95
N ARG A 165 11.03 16.74 -18.81
CA ARG A 165 11.75 17.75 -19.58
C ARG A 165 11.07 18.11 -20.89
N ALA A 166 10.07 17.33 -21.32
CA ALA A 166 9.35 17.60 -22.55
C ALA A 166 8.42 18.82 -22.37
N PRO A 167 8.37 19.76 -23.33
CA PRO A 167 7.60 21.01 -23.19
C PRO A 167 6.11 20.83 -22.87
N SER A 168 5.51 19.70 -23.27
CA SER A 168 4.10 19.37 -23.02
C SER A 168 3.93 18.10 -22.19
N LEU A 169 4.95 17.71 -21.40
CA LEU A 169 4.98 16.48 -20.60
C LEU A 169 4.61 15.22 -21.40
N THR A 170 4.93 15.23 -22.70
CA THR A 170 4.49 14.24 -23.67
C THR A 170 5.65 13.91 -24.60
N LEU A 171 5.86 12.63 -24.88
CA LEU A 171 6.86 12.14 -25.83
C LEU A 171 6.22 11.14 -26.79
N GLY A 172 6.52 11.31 -28.09
CA GLY A 172 6.19 10.36 -29.15
C GLY A 172 7.39 9.49 -29.50
N LYS A 173 7.15 8.21 -29.77
CA LYS A 173 8.14 7.24 -30.26
C LYS A 173 7.48 6.26 -31.22
N GLU A 174 8.26 5.70 -32.12
CA GLU A 174 7.82 4.63 -33.04
C GLU A 174 8.51 3.32 -32.65
N ILE A 175 7.84 2.19 -32.92
CA ILE A 175 8.38 0.85 -32.70
C ILE A 175 8.16 0.01 -33.98
N ASP A 176 9.24 -0.60 -34.46
CA ASP A 176 9.31 -1.43 -35.69
C ASP A 176 8.84 -0.70 -36.94
N GLU A 177 8.89 0.65 -36.93
CA GLU A 177 8.29 1.51 -37.95
C GLU A 177 6.80 1.19 -38.22
N ARG A 178 6.13 0.48 -37.28
CA ARG A 178 4.74 0.02 -37.44
C ARG A 178 3.74 0.70 -36.57
N VAL A 179 4.19 1.01 -35.37
CA VAL A 179 3.30 1.49 -34.32
C VAL A 179 3.86 2.82 -33.84
N ARG A 180 3.04 3.86 -33.97
CA ARG A 180 3.25 5.15 -33.32
C ARG A 180 2.71 5.09 -31.91
N THR A 181 3.49 5.61 -30.99
CA THR A 181 3.17 5.59 -29.57
C THR A 181 3.44 6.96 -28.98
N THR A 182 2.56 7.41 -28.11
CA THR A 182 2.70 8.66 -27.39
C THR A 182 2.44 8.40 -25.91
N ALA A 183 3.36 8.78 -25.05
CA ALA A 183 3.17 8.78 -23.61
C ALA A 183 3.04 10.23 -23.11
N SER A 184 2.05 10.50 -22.26
CA SER A 184 1.88 11.78 -21.57
C SER A 184 1.75 11.57 -20.08
N ILE A 185 2.21 12.56 -19.30
CA ILE A 185 2.13 12.56 -17.84
C ILE A 185 1.57 13.87 -17.28
N THR A 186 0.99 13.82 -16.09
CA THR A 186 0.75 15.02 -15.28
C THR A 186 1.98 15.39 -14.46
N PRO A 187 2.08 16.63 -13.94
CA PRO A 187 3.10 16.98 -12.96
C PRO A 187 3.03 16.03 -11.74
N PRO A 188 4.17 15.63 -11.16
CA PRO A 188 4.19 14.78 -9.98
C PRO A 188 3.50 15.45 -8.79
N VAL A 189 2.62 14.73 -8.10
CA VAL A 189 1.98 15.16 -6.85
C VAL A 189 2.39 14.22 -5.73
N GLN A 190 2.60 14.79 -4.54
CA GLN A 190 2.94 14.00 -3.37
C GLN A 190 1.77 13.09 -2.97
N ALA A 191 2.06 11.82 -2.78
CA ALA A 191 1.09 10.78 -2.45
C ALA A 191 1.18 10.36 -0.99
N SER A 192 0.14 9.65 -0.52
CA SER A 192 0.11 9.04 0.81
C SER A 192 1.31 8.13 1.05
N TYR A 193 1.87 8.21 2.25
CA TYR A 193 2.80 7.22 2.77
C TYR A 193 2.08 5.89 2.98
N LEU A 194 2.74 4.81 2.59
CA LEU A 194 2.22 3.44 2.67
C LEU A 194 3.20 2.62 3.49
N LEU A 195 2.77 2.16 4.66
CA LEU A 195 3.62 1.47 5.63
C LEU A 195 2.98 0.14 6.04
N LYS A 196 3.81 -0.87 6.27
CA LYS A 196 3.40 -2.17 6.82
C LYS A 196 4.35 -2.64 7.92
N CYS A 197 3.82 -3.23 8.99
CA CYS A 197 4.64 -3.80 10.05
C CYS A 197 4.79 -5.31 9.85
N VAL A 198 6.02 -5.80 9.79
CA VAL A 198 6.32 -7.24 9.67
C VAL A 198 6.90 -7.78 10.99
N PRO A 199 6.58 -9.04 11.38
CA PRO A 199 7.21 -9.71 12.51
C PRO A 199 8.74 -9.72 12.42
N ASP A 200 9.43 -9.58 13.55
CA ASP A 200 10.88 -9.75 13.63
C ASP A 200 11.31 -10.48 14.91
N ARG A 201 12.62 -10.67 15.09
CA ARG A 201 13.20 -11.30 16.28
C ARG A 201 12.94 -10.49 17.54
N VAL A 202 12.87 -11.19 18.67
CA VAL A 202 12.72 -10.60 19.99
C VAL A 202 13.97 -9.78 20.35
N THR A 203 13.77 -8.65 21.02
CA THR A 203 14.85 -7.81 21.57
C THR A 203 14.86 -7.80 23.10
N ASP A 204 16.05 -7.56 23.67
CA ASP A 204 16.22 -7.18 25.08
C ASP A 204 15.89 -5.70 25.31
N ASP A 205 15.94 -5.22 26.56
CA ASP A 205 15.65 -3.84 26.95
C ASP A 205 16.55 -2.82 26.22
N SER A 206 17.79 -3.18 25.91
CA SER A 206 18.72 -2.33 25.15
C SER A 206 18.38 -2.21 23.65
N GLY A 207 17.46 -3.04 23.16
CA GLY A 207 17.08 -3.10 21.75
C GLY A 207 17.94 -4.05 20.93
N ALA A 208 18.79 -4.87 21.55
CA ALA A 208 19.57 -5.87 20.86
C ALA A 208 18.76 -7.18 20.72
N MET A 209 18.85 -7.83 19.55
CA MET A 209 18.17 -9.11 19.34
C MET A 209 18.69 -10.18 20.31
N ILE A 210 17.79 -10.95 20.91
CA ILE A 210 18.16 -12.06 21.80
C ILE A 210 18.92 -13.11 21.01
N SER A 211 20.22 -13.28 21.31
CA SER A 211 21.07 -14.25 20.60
C SER A 211 22.41 -14.47 21.29
N ASP A 212 22.99 -15.65 21.08
CA ASP A 212 24.35 -15.97 21.55
C ASP A 212 25.41 -15.06 20.94
N VAL A 213 25.17 -14.50 19.75
CA VAL A 213 26.07 -13.55 19.09
C VAL A 213 26.16 -12.26 19.91
N ILE A 214 25.02 -11.69 20.28
CA ILE A 214 24.98 -10.47 21.11
C ILE A 214 25.52 -10.76 22.51
N LEU A 215 25.20 -11.91 23.12
CA LEU A 215 25.77 -12.31 24.40
C LEU A 215 27.31 -12.31 24.37
N LYS A 216 27.91 -12.94 23.36
CA LYS A 216 29.38 -12.97 23.20
C LYS A 216 29.96 -11.57 23.03
N MET A 217 29.33 -10.73 22.19
CA MET A 217 29.76 -9.34 21.97
C MET A 217 29.67 -8.51 23.25
N ASN A 218 28.69 -8.79 24.11
CA ASN A 218 28.47 -8.10 25.38
C ASN A 218 29.20 -8.78 26.55
N GLN A 219 30.29 -9.52 26.31
CA GLN A 219 31.09 -10.18 27.36
C GLN A 219 30.25 -11.10 28.26
N TYR A 220 29.26 -11.78 27.69
CA TYR A 220 28.32 -12.67 28.37
C TYR A 220 27.48 -12.00 29.47
N ARG A 221 27.33 -10.67 29.43
CA ARG A 221 26.32 -9.97 30.25
C ARG A 221 24.92 -10.46 29.82
N PRO A 222 24.04 -10.85 30.77
CA PRO A 222 22.71 -11.32 30.44
C PRO A 222 21.89 -10.30 29.65
N GLN A 223 21.08 -10.79 28.72
CA GLN A 223 20.13 -9.99 27.96
C GLN A 223 18.79 -9.90 28.71
N GLU A 224 18.51 -8.74 29.30
CA GLU A 224 17.34 -8.48 30.16
C GLU A 224 16.12 -7.99 29.35
N GLY A 225 14.93 -8.36 29.77
CA GLY A 225 13.68 -7.94 29.13
C GLY A 225 13.36 -8.72 27.85
N ARG A 226 12.07 -8.83 27.52
CA ARG A 226 11.59 -9.49 26.31
C ARG A 226 10.61 -8.60 25.59
N TRP A 227 11.01 -8.17 24.40
CA TRP A 227 10.24 -7.28 23.54
C TRP A 227 9.93 -7.97 22.22
N LEU A 228 8.64 -8.00 21.85
CA LEU A 228 8.26 -8.33 20.48
C LEU A 228 8.67 -7.18 19.57
N SER A 229 9.47 -7.48 18.56
CA SER A 229 9.90 -6.47 17.59
C SER A 229 9.12 -6.62 16.29
N ARG A 230 8.79 -5.48 15.66
CA ARG A 230 8.26 -5.41 14.30
C ARG A 230 9.08 -4.42 13.49
N THR A 231 9.32 -4.74 12.23
CA THR A 231 9.96 -3.83 11.29
C THR A 231 8.89 -3.14 10.48
N VAL A 232 8.89 -1.81 10.48
CA VAL A 232 7.97 -1.02 9.64
C VAL A 232 8.65 -0.77 8.31
N LEU A 233 8.06 -1.31 7.26
CA LEU A 233 8.52 -1.18 5.88
C LEU A 233 7.64 -0.20 5.13
N ASP A 234 8.23 0.61 4.26
CA ASP A 234 7.46 1.38 3.28
C ASP A 234 6.97 0.50 2.12
N HIS A 235 6.25 1.12 1.18
CA HIS A 235 5.76 0.48 -0.04
C HIS A 235 6.83 -0.22 -0.88
N ALA A 236 8.07 0.27 -0.86
CA ALA A 236 9.21 -0.27 -1.59
C ALA A 236 10.00 -1.32 -0.78
N GLY A 237 9.60 -1.59 0.48
CA GLY A 237 10.26 -2.55 1.35
C GLY A 237 11.48 -1.99 2.10
N ARG A 238 11.64 -0.67 2.18
CA ARG A 238 12.69 -0.02 2.98
C ARG A 238 12.27 0.08 4.45
N GLU A 239 13.20 -0.23 5.35
CA GLU A 239 12.97 -0.13 6.79
C GLU A 239 12.91 1.34 7.22
N CYS A 240 11.75 1.76 7.73
CA CYS A 240 11.51 3.14 8.19
C CYS A 240 11.58 3.25 9.72
N PHE A 241 11.00 2.28 10.42
CA PHE A 241 10.96 2.25 11.87
C PHE A 241 11.11 0.83 12.41
N VAL A 242 11.49 0.74 13.68
CA VAL A 242 11.41 -0.48 14.47
C VAL A 242 10.41 -0.26 15.60
N VAL A 243 9.38 -1.09 15.65
CA VAL A 243 8.41 -1.13 16.74
C VAL A 243 8.87 -2.17 17.75
N ARG A 244 8.80 -1.86 19.03
CA ARG A 244 9.07 -2.79 20.13
C ARG A 244 7.89 -2.77 21.09
N MET A 245 7.38 -3.93 21.45
CA MET A 245 6.28 -4.11 22.41
C MET A 245 6.78 -4.93 23.59
N ARG A 246 6.73 -4.37 24.81
CA ARG A 246 7.24 -5.05 26.01
C ARG A 246 6.30 -6.19 26.39
N VAL A 247 6.88 -7.36 26.63
CA VAL A 247 6.15 -8.58 26.99
C VAL A 247 6.66 -9.20 28.28
N GLY A 248 7.97 -9.17 28.52
CA GLY A 248 8.56 -9.79 29.69
C GLY A 248 9.71 -9.01 30.32
N VAL A 249 9.99 -9.34 31.58
CA VAL A 249 11.12 -8.84 32.38
C VAL A 249 12.03 -9.99 32.78
N GLY A 250 13.24 -9.64 33.23
CA GLY A 250 14.28 -10.60 33.60
C GLY A 250 15.03 -11.14 32.38
N PHE A 251 15.96 -12.06 32.63
CA PHE A 251 16.80 -12.66 31.60
C PHE A 251 16.71 -14.19 31.68
N TRP A 252 17.28 -14.87 30.70
CA TRP A 252 17.37 -16.33 30.72
C TRP A 252 18.77 -16.76 31.18
N ARG A 253 18.85 -17.67 32.15
CA ARG A 253 20.08 -18.38 32.54
C ARG A 253 19.85 -19.89 32.53
N ARG A 254 20.79 -20.63 31.95
CA ARG A 254 20.74 -22.09 31.89
C ARG A 254 20.69 -22.66 33.33
N GLY A 255 19.60 -23.35 33.67
CA GLY A 255 19.41 -24.02 34.96
C GLY A 255 18.87 -23.16 36.11
N ALA A 256 18.41 -21.92 35.87
CA ALA A 256 17.91 -21.02 36.91
C ALA A 256 16.64 -20.24 36.47
N GLU A 257 16.75 -18.92 36.26
CA GLU A 257 15.65 -17.98 36.00
C GLU A 257 15.15 -18.01 34.55
N ALA A 258 13.83 -17.91 34.39
CA ALA A 258 13.14 -17.71 33.12
C ALA A 258 12.45 -16.33 33.14
N PRO A 259 12.46 -15.58 32.01
CA PRO A 259 11.73 -14.32 31.93
C PRO A 259 10.24 -14.52 32.23
N THR A 260 9.65 -13.56 32.94
CA THR A 260 8.23 -13.56 33.33
C THR A 260 7.47 -12.47 32.60
N ALA A 261 6.15 -12.67 32.41
CA ALA A 261 5.31 -11.71 31.71
C ALA A 261 5.14 -10.44 32.56
N VAL A 262 5.19 -9.27 31.90
CA VAL A 262 4.92 -7.99 32.58
C VAL A 262 3.43 -7.79 32.82
N LYS A 263 3.13 -7.03 33.87
CA LYS A 263 1.76 -6.56 34.15
C LYS A 263 1.28 -5.60 33.07
N TRP A 264 -0.02 -5.33 33.02
CA TRP A 264 -0.64 -4.51 31.97
C TRP A 264 0.00 -3.13 31.86
N GLU A 265 0.19 -2.44 32.99
CA GLU A 265 0.79 -1.11 33.11
C GLU A 265 2.20 -1.00 32.51
N ASP A 266 2.92 -2.12 32.41
CA ASP A 266 4.29 -2.18 31.88
C ASP A 266 4.34 -2.61 30.40
N ARG A 267 3.21 -2.87 29.73
CA ARG A 267 3.11 -3.32 28.33
C ARG A 267 3.29 -2.17 27.33
N ILE A 268 4.38 -1.44 27.47
CA ILE A 268 4.71 -0.25 26.68
C ILE A 268 5.02 -0.63 25.22
N ILE A 269 4.64 0.25 24.30
CA ILE A 269 5.01 0.19 22.88
C ILE A 269 5.99 1.33 22.59
N GLU A 270 7.09 1.04 21.91
CA GLU A 270 8.07 2.02 21.41
C GLU A 270 8.13 1.98 19.89
N ILE A 271 8.25 3.14 19.26
CA ILE A 271 8.58 3.31 17.84
C ILE A 271 9.93 4.00 17.77
N ARG A 272 10.89 3.35 17.11
CA ARG A 272 12.27 3.81 16.93
C ARG A 272 12.51 4.14 15.47
N GLU A 273 13.05 5.32 15.20
CA GLU A 273 13.31 5.80 13.84
C GLU A 273 14.56 5.18 13.25
N GLY A 274 14.43 4.57 12.07
CA GLY A 274 15.53 4.00 11.31
C GLY A 274 15.43 2.49 11.08
N SER A 275 16.51 1.94 10.54
CA SER A 275 16.67 0.53 10.20
C SER A 275 17.46 -0.24 11.26
N TRP A 276 17.42 -1.56 11.20
CA TRP A 276 18.25 -2.39 12.06
C TRP A 276 19.74 -2.17 11.78
N SER A 277 20.54 -2.13 12.85
CA SER A 277 22.00 -2.17 12.77
C SER A 277 22.47 -3.61 12.90
N TYR A 278 22.73 -4.27 11.77
CA TYR A 278 23.17 -5.68 11.74
C TYR A 278 24.64 -5.83 12.12
N VAL A 279 24.95 -6.91 12.84
CA VAL A 279 26.32 -7.29 13.16
C VAL A 279 27.00 -7.80 11.89
N THR A 280 28.22 -7.35 11.59
CA THR A 280 28.95 -7.68 10.36
C THR A 280 29.07 -9.18 10.09
N SER A 281 29.10 -10.01 11.13
CA SER A 281 29.18 -11.47 11.03
C SER A 281 27.82 -12.18 10.84
N SER A 282 26.70 -11.46 10.83
CA SER A 282 25.35 -12.03 10.65
C SER A 282 24.38 -11.04 10.01
N SER A 283 23.85 -11.41 8.84
CA SER A 283 22.81 -10.63 8.15
C SER A 283 21.42 -10.70 8.81
N SER A 284 21.27 -11.37 9.97
CA SER A 284 19.97 -11.60 10.61
C SER A 284 19.91 -11.26 12.09
N ILE A 285 21.03 -10.82 12.68
CA ILE A 285 21.14 -10.40 14.09
C ILE A 285 21.57 -8.94 14.12
N GLY A 286 20.81 -8.11 14.82
CA GLY A 286 21.11 -6.68 14.91
C GLY A 286 20.58 -6.03 16.18
N ARG A 287 20.72 -4.70 16.20
CA ARG A 287 20.21 -3.81 17.24
C ARG A 287 19.23 -2.82 16.63
N SER A 288 18.15 -2.52 17.34
CA SER A 288 17.19 -1.50 16.94
C SER A 288 17.82 -0.11 17.04
N PRO A 289 17.34 0.89 16.29
CA PRO A 289 17.79 2.27 16.44
C PRO A 289 17.65 2.81 17.88
N GLU A 290 18.50 3.76 18.25
CA GLU A 290 18.45 4.37 19.59
C GLU A 290 17.34 5.43 19.71
N LYS A 291 17.08 6.19 18.64
CA LYS A 291 16.13 7.30 18.63
C LYS A 291 14.68 6.81 18.74
N VAL A 292 14.09 6.92 19.93
CA VAL A 292 12.66 6.71 20.15
C VAL A 292 11.90 7.96 19.70
N VAL A 293 10.92 7.79 18.81
CA VAL A 293 10.10 8.88 18.25
C VAL A 293 8.64 8.82 18.68
N GLY A 294 8.20 7.68 19.21
CA GLY A 294 6.85 7.52 19.73
C GLY A 294 6.78 6.46 20.80
N THR A 295 5.96 6.67 21.83
CA THR A 295 5.62 5.65 22.81
C THR A 295 4.12 5.61 23.07
N ALA A 296 3.60 4.42 23.35
CA ALA A 296 2.27 4.22 23.91
C ALA A 296 2.39 3.52 25.26
N THR A 297 1.88 4.16 26.30
CA THR A 297 1.87 3.63 27.66
C THR A 297 0.43 3.33 28.06
N PRO A 298 0.12 2.10 28.49
CA PRO A 298 -1.23 1.77 28.93
C PRO A 298 -1.58 2.53 30.22
N LYS A 299 -2.86 2.87 30.36
CA LYS A 299 -3.44 3.50 31.54
C LYS A 299 -4.63 2.70 32.03
N GLU A 300 -5.05 3.00 33.26
CA GLU A 300 -6.33 2.54 33.77
C GLU A 300 -7.46 3.14 32.91
N PRO A 301 -8.34 2.31 32.32
CA PRO A 301 -9.42 2.82 31.49
C PRO A 301 -10.50 3.50 32.35
N PRO A 302 -11.07 4.63 31.88
CA PRO A 302 -12.22 5.23 32.53
C PRO A 302 -13.46 4.35 32.38
N GLU A 303 -14.49 4.62 33.19
CA GLU A 303 -15.75 3.87 33.17
C GLU A 303 -16.37 3.81 31.76
N GLY A 304 -16.78 2.62 31.33
CA GLY A 304 -17.34 2.36 30.00
C GLY A 304 -16.33 1.99 28.91
N PHE A 305 -15.02 2.06 29.18
CA PHE A 305 -13.95 1.64 28.25
C PHE A 305 -13.18 0.43 28.78
N GLN A 306 -12.62 -0.38 27.88
CA GLN A 306 -11.84 -1.58 28.26
C GLN A 306 -10.33 -1.37 28.15
N ALA A 307 -9.86 -0.37 27.40
CA ALA A 307 -8.44 0.02 27.39
C ALA A 307 -8.26 1.53 27.20
N SER A 308 -7.23 2.06 27.85
CA SER A 308 -6.73 3.42 27.65
C SER A 308 -5.23 3.38 27.37
N TRP A 309 -4.78 4.20 26.41
CA TRP A 309 -3.37 4.35 26.05
C TRP A 309 -3.00 5.83 25.97
N SER A 310 -1.93 6.22 26.66
CA SER A 310 -1.34 7.54 26.55
C SER A 310 -0.19 7.52 25.55
N PHE A 311 -0.25 8.39 24.55
CA PHE A 311 0.79 8.54 23.54
C PHE A 311 1.74 9.68 23.88
N SER A 312 3.03 9.51 23.54
CA SER A 312 4.02 10.58 23.65
C SER A 312 3.74 11.78 22.73
N THR A 313 2.86 11.61 21.74
CA THR A 313 2.34 12.67 20.87
C THR A 313 1.31 13.57 21.55
N GLY A 314 1.05 13.38 22.85
CA GLY A 314 0.09 14.18 23.63
C GLY A 314 -1.36 13.68 23.56
N HIS A 315 -1.63 12.66 22.75
CA HIS A 315 -2.95 12.08 22.56
C HIS A 315 -3.22 10.92 23.54
N GLU A 316 -4.49 10.69 23.84
CA GLU A 316 -4.97 9.56 24.64
C GLU A 316 -6.03 8.79 23.86
N LEU A 317 -5.78 7.50 23.65
CA LEU A 317 -6.69 6.60 22.93
C LEU A 317 -7.47 5.76 23.92
N LEU A 318 -8.80 5.89 23.89
CA LEU A 318 -9.74 5.05 24.61
C LEU A 318 -10.39 4.07 23.64
N ILE A 319 -10.47 2.80 24.05
CA ILE A 319 -11.02 1.72 23.23
C ILE A 319 -12.15 1.06 23.99
N GLN A 320 -13.32 1.04 23.35
CA GLN A 320 -14.48 0.32 23.81
C GLN A 320 -14.78 -0.85 22.86
N TYR A 321 -15.03 -2.03 23.43
CA TYR A 321 -15.43 -3.22 22.70
C TYR A 321 -16.81 -3.68 23.18
N ASP A 322 -17.83 -3.57 22.33
CA ASP A 322 -19.19 -4.00 22.66
C ASP A 322 -19.43 -5.46 22.21
N THR A 323 -19.77 -6.32 23.17
CA THR A 323 -20.17 -7.72 22.96
C THR A 323 -21.68 -7.93 22.95
N SER A 324 -22.47 -6.90 23.26
CA SER A 324 -23.91 -7.01 23.53
C SER A 324 -24.81 -6.80 22.31
N SER A 325 -24.31 -6.14 21.27
CA SER A 325 -25.02 -5.98 20.00
C SER A 325 -24.73 -7.14 19.05
N SER A 326 -25.72 -7.51 18.22
CA SER A 326 -25.59 -8.51 17.14
C SER A 326 -24.54 -8.12 16.08
N ILE A 327 -23.99 -6.90 16.18
CA ILE A 327 -22.88 -6.36 15.40
C ILE A 327 -21.78 -5.98 16.40
N SER A 328 -20.80 -6.86 16.62
CA SER A 328 -19.66 -6.55 17.50
C SER A 328 -18.95 -5.27 17.02
N GLY A 329 -19.08 -4.18 17.79
CA GLY A 329 -18.60 -2.86 17.40
C GLY A 329 -17.41 -2.42 18.24
N LEU A 330 -16.27 -2.14 17.59
CA LEU A 330 -15.19 -1.37 18.21
C LEU A 330 -15.58 0.11 18.16
N ARG A 331 -15.46 0.81 19.28
CA ARG A 331 -15.59 2.26 19.36
C ARG A 331 -14.31 2.85 19.92
N PHE A 332 -13.92 3.99 19.36
CA PHE A 332 -12.69 4.67 19.69
C PHE A 332 -12.99 6.11 20.08
N ASP A 333 -12.28 6.61 21.08
CA ASP A 333 -12.20 8.03 21.38
C ASP A 333 -10.73 8.43 21.44
N LEU A 334 -10.38 9.51 20.74
CA LEU A 334 -9.00 10.01 20.69
C LEU A 334 -9.01 11.43 21.22
N GLN A 335 -8.57 11.56 22.46
CA GLN A 335 -8.54 12.84 23.17
C GLN A 335 -7.18 13.50 22.98
N ASN A 336 -7.19 14.82 22.78
CA ASN A 336 -5.97 15.62 22.78
C ASN A 336 -5.96 16.52 24.02
N LYS A 337 -4.82 16.57 24.71
CA LYS A 337 -4.62 17.47 25.85
C LYS A 337 -4.49 18.93 25.45
N VAL A 338 -4.21 19.22 24.18
CA VAL A 338 -4.03 20.57 23.65
C VAL A 338 -5.28 20.99 22.87
N SER A 339 -6.05 21.93 23.42
CA SER A 339 -7.34 22.39 22.86
C SER A 339 -7.26 23.11 21.51
N SER A 340 -6.05 23.43 21.01
CA SER A 340 -5.85 24.19 19.76
C SER A 340 -5.65 23.33 18.51
N GLU A 341 -5.59 22.01 18.64
CA GLU A 341 -5.46 21.13 17.48
C GLU A 341 -6.82 20.80 16.84
N PRO A 342 -6.86 20.56 15.51
CA PRO A 342 -8.08 20.17 14.82
C PRO A 342 -8.68 18.91 15.44
N MET A 343 -9.99 18.89 15.63
CA MET A 343 -10.70 17.73 16.19
C MET A 343 -10.42 16.49 15.33
N VAL A 344 -10.02 15.39 15.98
CA VAL A 344 -9.72 14.12 15.33
C VAL A 344 -10.77 13.08 15.72
N LYS A 345 -11.28 12.32 14.76
CA LYS A 345 -12.16 11.17 15.00
C LYS A 345 -11.59 9.90 14.38
N LEU A 346 -11.72 8.80 15.11
CA LEU A 346 -11.38 7.46 14.65
C LEU A 346 -12.68 6.70 14.36
N LEU A 347 -12.97 6.43 13.09
CA LEU A 347 -14.19 5.75 12.67
C LEU A 347 -13.87 4.30 12.23
N PRO A 348 -14.59 3.29 12.75
CA PRO A 348 -14.47 1.93 12.26
C PRO A 348 -14.84 1.82 10.77
N GLY A 349 -14.16 0.91 10.07
CA GLY A 349 -14.37 0.68 8.64
C GLY A 349 -13.66 1.69 7.75
N ARG A 350 -13.80 1.44 6.45
CA ARG A 350 -13.35 2.33 5.38
C ARG A 350 -14.40 3.43 5.18
N GLN A 351 -14.05 4.67 5.51
CA GLN A 351 -14.95 5.83 5.45
C GLN A 351 -14.48 6.87 4.42
N MET A 352 -15.36 7.81 4.07
CA MET A 352 -15.07 8.91 3.13
C MET A 352 -14.48 8.37 1.80
N GLN A 353 -13.35 8.90 1.34
CA GLN A 353 -12.68 8.46 0.11
C GLN A 353 -12.25 6.98 0.09
N TYR A 354 -12.18 6.32 1.25
CA TYR A 354 -11.78 4.92 1.35
C TYR A 354 -12.95 3.95 1.15
N GLN A 355 -14.19 4.45 1.13
CA GLN A 355 -15.37 3.62 0.91
C GLN A 355 -15.29 2.89 -0.42
N VAL A 356 -15.39 1.57 -0.37
CA VAL A 356 -15.39 0.73 -1.56
C VAL A 356 -16.83 0.61 -2.03
N LYS A 357 -17.15 1.27 -3.15
CA LYS A 357 -18.40 1.03 -3.85
C LYS A 357 -18.35 -0.41 -4.36
N ASN A 358 -19.26 -1.28 -3.91
CA ASN A 358 -19.38 -2.64 -4.43
C ASN A 358 -19.81 -2.58 -5.90
N SER A 359 -18.87 -2.34 -6.80
CA SER A 359 -19.11 -2.26 -8.23
C SER A 359 -19.24 -3.67 -8.79
N GLY A 360 -20.47 -4.19 -8.92
CA GLY A 360 -20.94 -5.17 -9.92
C GLY A 360 -20.24 -6.52 -10.12
N LEU A 361 -19.00 -6.72 -9.68
CA LEU A 361 -18.22 -7.95 -9.88
C LEU A 361 -18.71 -9.09 -8.99
N GLU A 362 -19.32 -8.76 -7.84
CA GLU A 362 -20.07 -9.74 -7.05
C GLU A 362 -21.44 -10.09 -7.65
N ALA A 363 -22.00 -9.28 -8.56
CA ALA A 363 -23.31 -9.54 -9.16
C ALA A 363 -23.25 -10.62 -10.25
N ASN A 364 -22.12 -10.76 -10.95
CA ASN A 364 -21.95 -11.76 -12.00
C ASN A 364 -21.49 -13.13 -11.48
N ALA A 365 -20.92 -13.21 -10.27
CA ALA A 365 -20.68 -14.48 -9.59
C ALA A 365 -21.97 -15.12 -9.03
N ARG A 366 -23.07 -14.35 -8.92
CA ARG A 366 -24.35 -14.80 -8.35
C ARG A 366 -25.26 -15.54 -9.32
N LYS A 367 -24.87 -15.73 -10.59
CA LYS A 367 -25.73 -16.43 -11.57
C LYS A 367 -25.44 -17.93 -11.74
N ASP A 368 -24.28 -18.43 -11.30
CA ASP A 368 -23.89 -19.83 -11.55
C ASP A 368 -23.82 -20.76 -10.33
N ASP A 369 -24.07 -20.28 -9.10
CA ASP A 369 -24.11 -21.16 -7.93
C ASP A 369 -25.46 -21.08 -7.20
N ARG A 370 -26.42 -21.90 -7.64
CA ARG A 370 -27.70 -22.13 -6.93
C ARG A 370 -27.61 -23.20 -5.84
N ASN A 371 -26.43 -23.60 -5.40
CA ASN A 371 -26.29 -24.57 -4.30
C ASN A 371 -25.06 -24.27 -3.44
N ARG A 372 -25.17 -23.29 -2.54
CA ARG A 372 -24.37 -23.20 -1.31
C ARG A 372 -24.99 -22.18 -0.35
N GLU A 373 -25.87 -22.68 0.53
CA GLU A 373 -26.14 -22.00 1.81
C GLU A 373 -24.89 -22.14 2.68
N GLU A 374 -23.91 -21.24 2.52
CA GLU A 374 -22.81 -21.02 3.48
C GLU A 374 -21.88 -19.92 2.93
N THR A 375 -22.22 -18.63 3.15
CA THR A 375 -21.29 -17.48 3.29
C THR A 375 -22.08 -16.15 3.25
N ARG A 376 -22.85 -15.87 4.30
CA ARG A 376 -23.39 -14.51 4.54
C ARG A 376 -22.49 -13.67 5.48
N GLU A 377 -21.40 -14.22 6.00
CA GLU A 377 -20.55 -13.57 7.03
C GLU A 377 -19.23 -12.93 6.52
N GLU A 378 -18.80 -13.18 5.28
CA GLU A 378 -17.47 -12.72 4.82
C GLU A 378 -17.41 -11.26 4.33
N GLY A 379 -18.55 -10.62 4.11
CA GLY A 379 -18.64 -9.22 3.67
C GLY A 379 -18.57 -8.20 4.81
N SER A 380 -19.27 -8.45 5.92
CA SER A 380 -19.33 -7.55 7.08
C SER A 380 -18.07 -7.63 7.96
N THR A 381 -17.45 -8.80 8.07
CA THR A 381 -16.25 -9.01 8.91
C THR A 381 -15.01 -8.26 8.42
N LYS A 382 -14.92 -7.93 7.12
CA LYS A 382 -13.75 -7.23 6.54
C LYS A 382 -13.67 -5.76 6.92
N GLU A 383 -14.80 -5.08 7.14
CA GLU A 383 -14.81 -3.66 7.52
C GLU A 383 -14.29 -3.45 8.95
N HIS A 384 -14.57 -4.37 9.87
CA HIS A 384 -14.14 -4.25 11.26
C HIS A 384 -12.61 -4.27 11.46
N ASP A 385 -11.87 -4.80 10.49
CA ASP A 385 -10.40 -4.80 10.51
C ASP A 385 -9.81 -3.42 10.13
N PHE A 386 -10.63 -2.49 9.61
CA PHE A 386 -10.21 -1.14 9.21
C PHE A 386 -10.64 -0.06 10.20
N VAL A 387 -9.85 1.02 10.27
CA VAL A 387 -10.22 2.28 10.94
C VAL A 387 -9.76 3.44 10.06
N THR A 388 -10.64 4.42 9.87
CA THR A 388 -10.36 5.66 9.15
C THR A 388 -10.15 6.79 10.16
N ILE A 389 -9.07 7.55 9.99
CA ILE A 389 -8.78 8.76 10.79
C ILE A 389 -9.32 9.97 10.04
N ILE A 390 -10.14 10.79 10.70
CA ILE A 390 -10.76 11.99 10.12
C ILE A 390 -10.37 13.21 10.95
N ARG A 391 -9.82 14.24 10.30
CA ARG A 391 -9.55 15.55 10.90
C ARG A 391 -10.58 16.58 10.45
N TYR A 392 -11.04 17.39 11.39
CA TYR A 392 -11.95 18.50 11.14
C TYR A 392 -11.19 19.82 11.32
N SER A 393 -11.26 20.68 10.32
CA SER A 393 -10.66 22.02 10.34
C SER A 393 -11.65 23.05 9.79
N GLU A 394 -11.32 24.34 9.88
CA GLU A 394 -12.11 25.39 9.24
C GLU A 394 -12.24 25.18 7.73
N ASP A 395 -11.15 24.73 7.07
CA ASP A 395 -11.15 24.39 5.65
C ASP A 395 -11.92 23.10 5.32
N ASN A 396 -12.07 22.19 6.30
CA ASN A 396 -12.72 20.89 6.14
C ASN A 396 -13.75 20.65 7.27
N PRO A 397 -14.86 21.42 7.30
CA PRO A 397 -15.83 21.32 8.39
C PRO A 397 -16.60 20.00 8.39
N THR A 398 -16.70 19.34 7.23
CA THR A 398 -17.28 17.99 7.08
C THR A 398 -16.30 16.88 7.41
N GLY A 399 -15.04 17.22 7.68
CA GLY A 399 -13.95 16.31 7.97
C GLY A 399 -13.24 15.82 6.71
N LYS A 400 -11.93 15.66 6.81
CA LYS A 400 -11.04 15.07 5.81
C LYS A 400 -10.47 13.78 6.35
N ALA A 401 -10.59 12.65 5.64
CA ALA A 401 -9.88 11.45 6.06
C ALA A 401 -8.39 11.61 5.74
N THR A 402 -7.55 11.49 6.77
CA THR A 402 -6.11 11.75 6.70
C THR A 402 -5.27 10.48 6.80
N ALA A 403 -5.88 9.37 7.26
CA ALA A 403 -5.24 8.07 7.25
C ALA A 403 -6.27 6.94 7.22
N LEU A 404 -5.84 5.78 6.70
CA LEU A 404 -6.55 4.52 6.78
C LEU A 404 -5.60 3.48 7.37
N LEU A 405 -6.06 2.74 8.37
CA LEU A 405 -5.31 1.62 8.93
C LEU A 405 -6.10 0.33 8.86
N ASN A 406 -5.42 -0.78 8.59
CA ASN A 406 -5.89 -2.12 8.87
C ASN A 406 -5.13 -2.64 10.09
N TRP A 407 -5.74 -2.58 11.27
CA TRP A 407 -5.06 -2.86 12.53
C TRP A 407 -4.68 -4.34 12.68
N LYS A 408 -5.40 -5.23 12.01
CA LYS A 408 -5.14 -6.67 12.05
C LYS A 408 -4.00 -7.10 11.13
N LEU A 409 -3.88 -6.48 9.95
CA LEU A 409 -2.76 -6.71 9.03
C LEU A 409 -1.54 -5.83 9.36
N LEU A 410 -1.69 -4.86 10.26
CA LEU A 410 -0.70 -3.83 10.59
C LEU A 410 -0.21 -3.06 9.36
N VAL A 411 -1.16 -2.55 8.59
CA VAL A 411 -0.90 -1.75 7.38
C VAL A 411 -1.56 -0.40 7.54
N VAL A 412 -0.85 0.67 7.19
CA VAL A 412 -1.35 2.04 7.26
C VAL A 412 -1.07 2.79 5.98
N GLU A 413 -2.02 3.63 5.60
CA GLU A 413 -1.90 4.67 4.60
C GLU A 413 -2.08 6.02 5.30
N VAL A 414 -1.15 6.95 5.08
CA VAL A 414 -1.06 8.21 5.82
C VAL A 414 -0.83 9.37 4.85
N LEU A 415 -1.69 10.39 4.87
CA LEU A 415 -1.47 11.61 4.09
C LEU A 415 -0.23 12.37 4.60
N PRO A 416 0.46 13.16 3.76
CA PRO A 416 1.65 13.91 4.18
C PRO A 416 1.45 14.83 5.39
N GLU A 417 0.26 15.40 5.56
CA GLU A 417 -0.09 16.24 6.72
C GLU A 417 -0.37 15.46 8.02
N GLU A 418 -0.51 14.13 7.97
CA GLU A 418 -0.80 13.30 9.14
C GLU A 418 0.49 12.67 9.69
N ASP A 419 0.62 12.62 11.01
CA ASP A 419 1.82 12.09 11.65
C ASP A 419 1.84 10.55 11.61
N ALA A 420 2.75 9.98 10.82
CA ALA A 420 2.87 8.53 10.67
C ALA A 420 3.12 7.80 12.01
N VAL A 421 3.84 8.41 12.95
CA VAL A 421 4.09 7.80 14.27
C VAL A 421 2.81 7.72 15.08
N LEU A 422 1.97 8.77 15.08
CA LEU A 422 0.65 8.74 15.72
C LEU A 422 -0.22 7.61 15.15
N VAL A 423 -0.29 7.49 13.82
CA VAL A 423 -1.10 6.45 13.16
C VAL A 423 -0.59 5.05 13.50
N LEU A 424 0.72 4.84 13.53
CA LEU A 424 1.32 3.56 13.92
C LEU A 424 1.03 3.22 15.39
N LEU A 425 1.13 4.18 16.32
CA LEU A 425 0.78 3.98 17.73
C LEU A 425 -0.69 3.58 17.89
N ILE A 426 -1.62 4.27 17.21
CA ILE A 426 -3.04 3.92 17.19
C ILE A 426 -3.23 2.48 16.69
N CYS A 427 -2.64 2.15 15.53
CA CYS A 427 -2.75 0.83 14.91
C CYS A 427 -2.28 -0.30 15.85
N LEU A 428 -1.14 -0.10 16.52
CA LEU A 428 -0.54 -1.09 17.42
C LEU A 428 -1.31 -1.21 18.74
N SER A 429 -1.76 -0.09 19.32
CA SER A 429 -2.57 -0.10 20.54
C SER A 429 -3.92 -0.76 20.33
N ILE A 430 -4.56 -0.57 19.17
CA ILE A 430 -5.78 -1.30 18.80
C ILE A 430 -5.48 -2.80 18.72
N LEU A 431 -4.45 -3.20 17.98
CA LEU A 431 -4.09 -4.61 17.85
C LEU A 431 -3.84 -5.26 19.22
N ARG A 432 -3.07 -4.60 20.09
CA ARG A 432 -2.73 -5.10 21.43
C ARG A 432 -3.98 -5.26 22.29
N SER A 433 -4.82 -4.24 22.34
CA SER A 433 -6.04 -4.25 23.17
C SER A 433 -7.04 -5.29 22.69
N VAL A 434 -7.30 -5.35 21.37
CA VAL A 434 -8.28 -6.30 20.83
C VAL A 434 -7.81 -7.75 20.92
N SER A 435 -6.51 -8.01 20.80
CA SER A 435 -5.94 -9.35 21.03
C SER A 435 -6.21 -9.81 22.46
N GLU A 436 -6.04 -8.92 23.43
CA GLU A 436 -6.31 -9.18 24.84
C GLU A 436 -7.81 -9.39 25.11
N PHE A 437 -8.67 -8.48 24.63
CA PHE A 437 -10.13 -8.58 24.80
C PHE A 437 -10.69 -9.89 24.25
N LYS A 438 -10.19 -10.33 23.08
CA LYS A 438 -10.64 -11.56 22.43
C LYS A 438 -9.92 -12.81 22.91
N ARG A 439 -8.81 -12.67 23.66
CA ARG A 439 -7.90 -13.77 24.01
C ARG A 439 -7.44 -14.59 22.80
N VAL A 440 -7.22 -13.93 21.67
CA VAL A 440 -6.77 -14.54 20.40
C VAL A 440 -5.54 -13.81 19.89
N ASP A 441 -4.56 -14.55 19.35
CA ASP A 441 -3.42 -13.97 18.66
C ASP A 441 -3.86 -13.35 17.33
N LEU A 442 -4.24 -12.08 17.37
CA LEU A 442 -4.53 -11.29 16.18
C LEU A 442 -3.24 -10.67 15.65
N GLY A 443 -3.16 -10.49 14.33
CA GLY A 443 -1.98 -9.86 13.70
C GLY A 443 -0.67 -10.63 13.84
N SER A 444 -0.73 -11.93 14.20
CA SER A 444 0.46 -12.78 14.35
C SER A 444 1.48 -12.20 15.34
N LEU A 445 1.02 -11.71 16.50
CA LEU A 445 1.89 -11.15 17.55
C LEU A 445 2.85 -12.21 18.11
N LEU A 446 2.46 -13.49 18.11
CA LEU A 446 3.32 -14.60 18.57
C LEU A 446 4.45 -14.99 17.59
N VAL A 447 4.44 -14.49 16.36
CA VAL A 447 5.53 -14.74 15.40
C VAL A 447 6.75 -13.90 15.79
N ARG A 448 7.85 -14.58 16.10
CA ARG A 448 9.10 -13.98 16.64
C ARG A 448 10.29 -14.09 15.68
N ARG A 449 10.01 -14.08 14.38
CA ARG A 449 11.05 -14.15 13.34
C ARG A 449 10.64 -13.33 12.14
N ARG A 450 11.64 -12.83 11.41
CA ARG A 450 11.43 -12.12 10.16
C ARG A 450 10.75 -13.01 9.13
N LYS A 451 9.58 -12.60 8.63
CA LYS A 451 8.95 -13.20 7.45
C LYS A 451 9.70 -12.73 6.20
N ARG A 452 9.83 -13.61 5.21
CA ARG A 452 10.41 -13.23 3.91
C ARG A 452 9.41 -12.36 3.16
N GLU A 453 9.84 -11.16 2.82
CA GLU A 453 9.09 -10.26 1.94
C GLU A 453 9.48 -10.48 0.48
N ALA A 454 8.63 -10.02 -0.43
CA ALA A 454 8.99 -9.95 -1.85
C ALA A 454 10.28 -9.14 -2.01
N LYS A 455 11.09 -9.46 -3.03
CA LYS A 455 12.31 -8.67 -3.28
C LYS A 455 11.91 -7.23 -3.60
N ILE A 456 12.71 -6.30 -3.11
CA ILE A 456 12.55 -4.87 -3.37
C ILE A 456 12.41 -4.65 -4.88
N GLY A 457 11.34 -3.98 -5.30
CA GLY A 457 11.07 -3.69 -6.69
C GLY A 457 10.27 -4.74 -7.45
N ASP A 458 9.87 -5.86 -6.84
CA ASP A 458 9.04 -6.88 -7.51
C ASP A 458 7.54 -6.56 -7.40
N ARG A 459 7.08 -6.16 -6.20
CA ARG A 459 5.66 -5.92 -5.86
C ARG A 459 5.45 -4.68 -5.00
N ASP A 460 6.10 -3.58 -5.38
CA ASP A 460 5.99 -2.31 -4.65
C ASP A 460 4.53 -1.84 -4.72
N TRP A 461 3.80 -1.98 -3.62
CA TRP A 461 2.33 -1.84 -3.61
C TRP A 461 1.93 -0.36 -3.67
N GLY A 462 0.95 -0.05 -4.50
CA GLY A 462 0.56 1.35 -4.74
C GLY A 462 1.57 2.17 -5.55
N SER A 463 2.63 1.56 -6.10
CA SER A 463 3.53 2.23 -7.04
C SER A 463 2.96 2.31 -8.46
N VAL A 464 2.02 1.44 -8.80
CA VAL A 464 1.24 1.50 -10.04
C VAL A 464 -0.21 1.22 -9.72
N ILE A 465 -1.10 2.12 -10.14
CA ILE A 465 -2.55 1.95 -9.99
C ILE A 465 -3.19 2.11 -11.37
N LEU A 466 -4.09 1.21 -11.74
CA LEU A 466 -4.84 1.30 -12.98
C LEU A 466 -5.96 2.33 -12.85
N HIS A 467 -6.16 3.13 -13.89
CA HIS A 467 -7.38 3.90 -14.01
C HIS A 467 -8.57 2.96 -14.30
N PRO A 468 -9.79 3.23 -13.77
CA PRO A 468 -10.98 2.41 -14.04
C PRO A 468 -11.26 2.17 -15.53
N SER A 469 -11.00 3.17 -16.39
CA SER A 469 -11.15 3.03 -17.86
C SER A 469 -10.20 2.02 -18.51
N SER A 470 -9.13 1.63 -17.82
CA SER A 470 -8.16 0.62 -18.27
C SER A 470 -8.36 -0.73 -17.59
N TYR A 471 -9.39 -0.88 -16.76
CA TYR A 471 -9.73 -2.18 -16.18
C TYR A 471 -10.16 -3.13 -17.30
N SER A 472 -9.54 -4.30 -17.34
CA SER A 472 -9.90 -5.38 -18.25
C SER A 472 -10.05 -6.65 -17.44
N PRO A 473 -11.01 -7.54 -17.77
CA PRO A 473 -11.08 -8.88 -17.19
C PRO A 473 -9.77 -9.67 -17.34
N SER A 474 -8.97 -9.33 -18.36
CA SER A 474 -7.66 -9.93 -18.62
C SER A 474 -6.54 -9.42 -17.70
N VAL A 475 -6.74 -8.29 -17.00
CA VAL A 475 -5.78 -7.70 -16.06
C VAL A 475 -6.38 -7.81 -14.66
N SER A 476 -6.13 -8.94 -13.99
CA SER A 476 -6.76 -9.31 -12.71
C SER A 476 -5.85 -9.13 -11.48
N SER A 477 -4.77 -8.36 -11.61
CA SER A 477 -3.80 -8.23 -10.51
C SER A 477 -4.33 -7.33 -9.39
N PRO A 478 -4.53 -7.82 -8.15
CA PRO A 478 -4.96 -6.99 -7.03
C PRO A 478 -3.94 -5.91 -6.65
N TYR A 479 -2.68 -6.05 -7.11
CA TYR A 479 -1.59 -5.11 -6.88
C TYR A 479 -1.67 -3.83 -7.73
N LEU A 480 -2.56 -3.80 -8.74
CA LEU A 480 -2.79 -2.66 -9.61
C LEU A 480 -4.01 -1.81 -9.18
N HIS A 481 -4.59 -2.10 -8.03
CA HIS A 481 -5.71 -1.38 -7.46
C HIS A 481 -5.31 -0.77 -6.11
N PRO A 482 -6.09 0.18 -5.56
CA PRO A 482 -5.90 0.62 -4.19
C PRO A 482 -5.87 -0.59 -3.24
N TRP A 483 -4.83 -0.65 -2.40
CA TRP A 483 -4.52 -1.85 -1.61
C TRP A 483 -5.67 -2.26 -0.69
N TYR A 484 -6.40 -1.28 -0.17
CA TYR A 484 -7.51 -1.48 0.76
C TYR A 484 -8.73 -2.12 0.11
N TRP A 485 -8.79 -2.24 -1.22
CA TRP A 485 -9.84 -3.01 -1.91
C TRP A 485 -9.66 -4.52 -1.67
N ASN A 486 -8.41 -5.01 -1.65
CA ASN A 486 -8.07 -6.42 -1.53
C ASN A 486 -6.90 -6.65 -0.54
N ALA A 487 -6.96 -6.02 0.63
CA ALA A 487 -5.83 -5.94 1.55
C ALA A 487 -5.20 -7.30 1.91
N LYS A 488 -6.01 -8.34 2.15
CA LYS A 488 -5.49 -9.69 2.45
C LYS A 488 -4.66 -10.28 1.31
N LEU A 489 -5.07 -10.07 0.05
CA LEU A 489 -4.35 -10.57 -1.12
C LEU A 489 -3.07 -9.77 -1.38
N VAL A 490 -3.15 -8.44 -1.26
CA VAL A 490 -2.00 -7.55 -1.46
C VAL A 490 -0.93 -7.80 -0.39
N MET A 491 -1.34 -8.06 0.85
CA MET A 491 -0.44 -8.27 1.99
C MET A 491 -0.05 -9.73 2.22
N ALA A 492 -0.51 -10.66 1.38
CA ALA A 492 -0.13 -12.06 1.49
C ALA A 492 1.36 -12.26 1.16
N SER A 493 2.07 -13.02 2.01
CA SER A 493 3.42 -13.48 1.72
C SER A 493 3.43 -14.45 0.53
N GLN A 494 4.49 -14.45 -0.29
CA GLN A 494 4.55 -15.32 -1.49
C GLN A 494 4.31 -16.80 -1.16
N VAL A 495 3.37 -17.42 -1.88
CA VAL A 495 2.93 -18.81 -1.73
C VAL A 495 4.01 -19.84 -2.10
N LYS A 496 5.02 -19.47 -2.91
CA LYS A 496 6.03 -20.40 -3.43
C LYS A 496 6.86 -21.13 -2.36
N ASP A 497 6.87 -20.64 -1.12
CA ASP A 497 7.62 -21.26 -0.02
C ASP A 497 6.75 -22.11 0.93
N GLN A 498 5.43 -22.24 0.72
CA GLN A 498 4.60 -23.19 1.50
C GLN A 498 4.88 -24.66 1.17
N ALA A 499 5.64 -24.94 0.10
CA ALA A 499 6.11 -26.28 -0.25
C ALA A 499 7.34 -26.73 0.56
N VAL A 500 7.94 -25.84 1.37
CA VAL A 500 8.93 -26.22 2.37
C VAL A 500 8.17 -26.43 3.68
N ALA A 501 8.33 -27.61 4.29
CA ALA A 501 7.67 -28.04 5.53
C ALA A 501 7.47 -26.89 6.54
N PRO A 502 6.36 -26.87 7.32
CA PRO A 502 6.09 -25.81 8.29
C PRO A 502 7.36 -25.62 9.12
N PRO A 503 8.01 -24.45 9.02
CA PRO A 503 9.32 -24.26 9.60
C PRO A 503 9.21 -24.48 11.10
N SER A 504 9.91 -25.50 11.59
CA SER A 504 9.89 -25.91 13.00
C SER A 504 9.87 -24.69 13.92
N SER A 505 8.92 -24.65 14.84
CA SER A 505 8.72 -23.60 15.84
C SER A 505 9.79 -23.64 16.94
N ASN A 506 11.03 -23.97 16.58
CA ASN A 506 12.14 -24.09 17.51
C ASN A 506 12.71 -22.70 17.80
N TYR A 507 11.92 -21.89 18.53
CA TYR A 507 12.40 -20.65 19.14
C TYR A 507 13.47 -20.99 20.18
N SER A 508 14.50 -20.16 20.28
CA SER A 508 15.56 -20.37 21.28
C SER A 508 14.98 -20.30 22.69
N GLN A 509 15.42 -21.17 23.61
CA GLN A 509 15.03 -21.09 25.02
C GLN A 509 15.37 -19.72 25.62
N ALA A 510 16.45 -19.09 25.15
CA ALA A 510 16.87 -17.76 25.59
C ALA A 510 15.82 -16.68 25.26
N GLU A 511 15.05 -16.83 24.18
CA GLU A 511 13.96 -15.89 23.83
C GLU A 511 12.80 -15.98 24.83
N GLY A 512 12.72 -17.04 25.64
CA GLY A 512 11.55 -17.34 26.48
C GLY A 512 10.56 -18.24 25.75
N GLY A 513 9.95 -19.16 26.50
CA GLY A 513 8.98 -20.12 25.98
C GLY A 513 7.70 -19.46 25.49
N GLU A 514 6.91 -20.16 24.67
CA GLU A 514 5.63 -19.67 24.13
C GLU A 514 4.64 -19.21 25.22
N ARG A 515 4.70 -19.84 26.40
CA ARG A 515 3.88 -19.47 27.57
C ARG A 515 4.08 -18.01 27.98
N LEU A 516 5.32 -17.50 27.98
CA LEU A 516 5.63 -16.11 28.31
C LEU A 516 4.85 -15.14 27.41
N TYR A 517 4.93 -15.38 26.10
CA TYR A 517 4.32 -14.50 25.11
C TYR A 517 2.81 -14.64 25.09
N LYS A 518 2.25 -15.84 25.27
CA LYS A 518 0.81 -16.03 25.43
C LYS A 518 0.30 -15.26 26.64
N SER A 519 0.90 -15.41 27.82
CA SER A 519 0.50 -14.66 29.02
C SER A 519 0.64 -13.14 28.87
N GLY A 520 1.59 -12.65 28.06
CA GLY A 520 1.76 -11.22 27.81
C GLY A 520 0.92 -10.63 26.67
N ILE A 521 0.22 -11.45 25.87
CA ILE A 521 -0.59 -10.99 24.71
C ILE A 521 -2.06 -11.37 24.87
N ILE A 522 -2.32 -12.57 25.39
CA ILE A 522 -3.63 -13.19 25.60
C ILE A 522 -3.69 -13.76 27.03
N PRO A 523 -3.58 -12.90 28.07
CA PRO A 523 -3.56 -13.33 29.48
C PRO A 523 -4.80 -14.13 29.90
#